data_AF-A0A954UA21-F1
#
_entry.id   AF-A0A954UA21-F1
#
_cell.length_a   1.000
_cell.length_b   1.000
_cell.length_c   1.000
_cell.angle_alpha   90.00
_cell.angle_beta   90.00
_cell.angle_gamma   90.00
#
_symmetry.space_group_name_H-M   'P 1'
#
loop_
_entity.id
_entity.type
_entity.pdbx_description
1 polymer ?
#
loop_
_entity_poly.entity_id
_entity_poly.type
_entity_poly.pdbx_seq_one_letter_code
_entity_poly.pdbx_strand_id
1 'polypeptide(L)'
;LTHYGANRYGGGTRSEVGLSLGALPLLEKIEELGMTVDVTHLSDVSFWQVLDHFSGRIHASHQNSRRLASWQRQFSDEQYQAVIERDGVIGIAFDIIMLQEGYVAGHSPQEATMATAVDNIDIICQLAGNARHVGIGTDLDGGYGCEQTPADLDRYGDLMCLPQLLEKRGYPAEDIAAILHGNWIRFFSEALPAS
;
A
#
# COMPACT_ATOMS: atom_id res chain seq x y z
N LEU A 1 -8.94 4.15 8.27
CA LEU A 1 -9.77 5.30 8.78
C LEU A 1 -10.80 5.78 7.76
N THR A 2 -10.44 5.83 6.48
CA THR A 2 -11.32 6.27 5.38
C THR A 2 -11.26 5.26 4.22
N HIS A 3 -12.04 5.49 3.18
CA HIS A 3 -12.05 4.73 1.92
C HIS A 3 -12.11 5.73 0.75
N TYR A 4 -13.09 5.65 -0.15
CA TYR A 4 -13.36 6.72 -1.13
C TYR A 4 -14.22 7.85 -0.56
N GLY A 5 -13.90 9.08 -0.94
CA GLY A 5 -14.60 10.29 -0.51
C GLY A 5 -14.32 10.66 0.94
N ALA A 6 -15.07 11.63 1.46
CA ALA A 6 -15.01 12.00 2.88
C ALA A 6 -16.00 11.15 3.71
N ASN A 7 -15.63 10.84 4.94
CA ASN A 7 -16.51 10.20 5.91
C ASN A 7 -16.52 10.98 7.25
N ARG A 8 -17.12 10.39 8.29
CA ARG A 8 -17.19 11.00 9.63
C ARG A 8 -15.82 11.36 10.20
N TYR A 9 -14.76 10.65 9.84
CA TYR A 9 -13.41 10.78 10.41
C TYR A 9 -12.43 11.55 9.51
N GLY A 10 -12.69 11.72 8.22
CA GLY A 10 -11.82 12.55 7.38
C GLY A 10 -11.97 12.30 5.89
N GLY A 11 -11.07 12.88 5.10
CA GLY A 11 -10.97 12.63 3.67
C GLY A 11 -10.24 11.34 3.35
N GLY A 12 -10.78 10.62 2.38
CA GLY A 12 -10.14 9.48 1.75
C GLY A 12 -9.81 9.74 0.28
N THR A 13 -9.81 8.68 -0.51
CA THR A 13 -9.45 8.71 -1.92
C THR A 13 -10.40 9.63 -2.70
N ARG A 14 -9.86 10.44 -3.62
CA ARG A 14 -10.57 11.51 -4.36
C ARG A 14 -11.13 12.61 -3.45
N SER A 15 -10.47 12.88 -2.33
CA SER A 15 -10.79 13.99 -1.43
C SER A 15 -9.54 14.80 -1.12
N GLU A 16 -9.72 16.11 -0.95
CA GLU A 16 -8.71 17.04 -0.44
C GLU A 16 -8.97 17.41 1.04
N VAL A 17 -9.92 16.73 1.68
CA VAL A 17 -10.33 17.00 3.06
C VAL A 17 -9.37 16.31 4.03
N GLY A 18 -8.98 16.99 5.10
CA GLY A 18 -8.19 16.41 6.18
C GLY A 18 -9.01 15.54 7.15
N LEU A 19 -8.42 15.23 8.30
CA LEU A 19 -9.12 14.62 9.42
C LEU A 19 -10.23 15.55 9.93
N SER A 20 -11.34 14.93 10.31
CA SER A 20 -12.39 15.63 11.04
C SER A 20 -12.06 15.65 12.55
N LEU A 21 -12.74 16.52 13.31
CA LEU A 21 -12.62 16.55 14.78
C LEU A 21 -12.94 15.19 15.43
N GLY A 22 -13.78 14.37 14.80
CA GLY A 22 -14.13 13.04 15.31
C GLY A 22 -13.02 12.01 15.18
N ALA A 23 -11.97 12.29 14.40
CA ALA A 23 -10.83 11.38 14.21
C ALA A 23 -9.87 11.37 15.40
N LEU A 24 -9.70 12.49 16.08
CA LEU A 24 -8.67 12.61 17.13
C LEU A 24 -8.95 11.66 18.30
N PRO A 25 -10.17 11.62 18.88
CA PRO A 25 -10.46 10.67 19.95
C PRO A 25 -10.40 9.20 19.48
N LEU A 26 -10.62 8.95 18.18
CA LEU A 26 -10.48 7.60 17.62
C LEU A 26 -9.00 7.20 17.52
N LEU A 27 -8.13 8.09 17.04
CA LEU A 27 -6.69 7.87 16.96
C LEU A 27 -6.08 7.66 18.35
N GLU A 28 -6.45 8.50 19.31
CA GLU A 28 -6.06 8.33 20.72
C GLU A 28 -6.45 6.93 21.22
N LYS A 29 -7.68 6.48 20.92
CA LYS A 29 -8.13 5.16 21.35
C LYS A 29 -7.40 4.00 20.67
N ILE A 30 -7.11 4.12 19.37
CA ILE A 30 -6.31 3.15 18.62
C ILE A 30 -4.92 3.04 19.24
N GLU A 31 -4.30 4.17 19.57
CA GLU A 31 -2.98 4.22 20.19
C GLU A 31 -2.98 3.61 21.60
N GLU A 32 -3.96 3.95 22.45
CA GLU A 32 -4.14 3.34 23.77
C GLU A 32 -4.26 1.81 23.71
N LEU A 33 -4.88 1.28 22.65
CA LEU A 33 -5.07 -0.16 22.45
C LEU A 33 -3.86 -0.83 21.80
N GLY A 34 -2.82 -0.08 21.43
CA GLY A 34 -1.66 -0.59 20.69
C GLY A 34 -2.00 -1.08 19.28
N MET A 35 -3.13 -0.62 18.72
CA MET A 35 -3.55 -1.01 17.38
C MET A 35 -2.75 -0.25 16.32
N THR A 36 -2.58 -0.87 15.14
CA THR A 36 -1.95 -0.22 13.99
C THR A 36 -2.97 0.62 13.21
N VAL A 37 -2.50 1.69 12.56
CA VAL A 37 -3.32 2.43 11.57
C VAL A 37 -2.91 2.02 10.17
N ASP A 38 -3.90 1.58 9.39
CA ASP A 38 -3.76 1.46 7.93
C ASP A 38 -4.00 2.83 7.28
N VAL A 39 -2.96 3.35 6.62
CA VAL A 39 -2.95 4.66 5.96
C VAL A 39 -3.36 4.58 4.49
N THR A 40 -3.67 3.38 3.98
CA THR A 40 -4.30 3.22 2.67
C THR A 40 -5.62 4.01 2.60
N HIS A 41 -5.94 4.50 1.41
CA HIS A 41 -7.09 5.34 1.10
C HIS A 41 -7.14 6.73 1.70
N LEU A 42 -6.32 7.10 2.69
CA LEU A 42 -6.31 8.47 3.23
C LEU A 42 -6.10 9.51 2.10
N SER A 43 -6.74 10.66 2.22
CA SER A 43 -6.33 11.84 1.45
C SER A 43 -4.90 12.23 1.83
N ASP A 44 -4.20 13.00 0.99
CA ASP A 44 -2.86 13.50 1.34
C ASP A 44 -2.89 14.31 2.63
N VAL A 45 -3.91 15.16 2.78
CA VAL A 45 -4.10 15.98 3.98
C VAL A 45 -4.36 15.09 5.20
N SER A 46 -5.23 14.08 5.08
CA SER A 46 -5.49 13.15 6.19
C SER A 46 -4.28 12.28 6.52
N PHE A 47 -3.48 11.86 5.53
CA PHE A 47 -2.26 11.10 5.74
C PHE A 47 -1.31 11.86 6.69
N TRP A 48 -0.95 13.09 6.35
CA TRP A 48 -0.02 13.88 7.17
C TRP A 48 -0.60 14.20 8.55
N GLN A 49 -1.89 14.52 8.62
CA GLN A 49 -2.55 14.78 9.91
C GLN A 49 -2.66 13.53 10.80
N VAL A 50 -2.78 12.32 10.23
CA VAL A 50 -2.65 11.08 11.02
C VAL A 50 -1.26 10.99 11.63
N LEU A 51 -0.19 11.26 10.86
CA LEU A 51 1.17 11.22 11.36
C LEU A 51 1.45 12.28 12.45
N ASP A 52 0.80 13.44 12.36
CA ASP A 52 0.89 14.50 13.38
C ASP A 52 0.19 14.13 14.70
N HIS A 53 -0.83 13.28 14.66
CA HIS A 53 -1.72 13.00 15.80
C HIS A 53 -1.64 11.56 16.33
N PHE A 54 -0.93 10.66 15.67
CA PHE A 54 -0.81 9.26 16.05
C PHE A 54 0.66 8.84 16.06
N SER A 55 1.16 8.40 17.21
CA SER A 55 2.58 7.99 17.36
C SER A 55 2.80 6.49 17.21
N GLY A 56 1.73 5.70 17.12
CA GLY A 56 1.81 4.26 16.96
C GLY A 56 2.29 3.77 15.59
N ARG A 57 2.22 2.45 15.40
CA ARG A 57 2.65 1.78 14.17
C ARG A 57 1.65 2.03 13.02
N ILE A 58 2.19 2.33 11.85
CA ILE A 58 1.39 2.50 10.61
C ILE A 58 1.82 1.50 9.54
N HIS A 59 0.91 1.17 8.64
CA HIS A 59 1.18 0.39 7.44
C HIS A 59 0.26 0.86 6.31
N ALA A 60 0.58 0.50 5.08
CA ALA A 60 -0.32 0.66 3.94
C ALA A 60 -0.64 -0.74 3.41
N SER A 61 -1.85 -1.21 3.67
CA SER A 61 -2.32 -2.54 3.24
C SER A 61 -2.23 -2.79 1.73
N HIS A 62 -2.57 -1.80 0.89
CA HIS A 62 -2.59 -1.92 -0.57
C HIS A 62 -2.40 -0.55 -1.25
N GLN A 63 -1.16 -0.29 -1.68
CA GLN A 63 -0.74 1.01 -2.18
C GLN A 63 0.41 0.95 -3.20
N ASN A 64 0.37 1.84 -4.18
CA ASN A 64 1.37 1.96 -5.24
C ASN A 64 1.93 3.40 -5.33
N SER A 65 2.87 3.59 -6.26
CA SER A 65 3.69 4.80 -6.40
C SER A 65 3.11 5.79 -7.41
N ARG A 66 3.12 7.08 -7.05
CA ARG A 66 2.85 8.19 -7.98
C ARG A 66 3.82 8.27 -9.15
N ARG A 67 4.99 7.64 -9.04
CA ARG A 67 5.97 7.59 -10.13
C ARG A 67 5.47 6.78 -11.33
N LEU A 68 4.53 5.85 -11.10
CA LEU A 68 3.97 4.96 -12.13
C LEU A 68 2.50 5.28 -12.44
N ALA A 69 1.72 5.66 -11.42
CA ALA A 69 0.35 6.15 -11.56
C ALA A 69 0.14 7.42 -10.70
N SER A 70 0.30 8.57 -11.33
CA SER A 70 0.27 9.94 -10.80
C SER A 70 -1.15 10.44 -10.53
N TRP A 71 -1.78 9.88 -9.51
CA TRP A 71 -3.02 10.43 -8.94
C TRP A 71 -3.07 10.26 -7.41
N GLN A 72 -3.97 11.01 -6.77
CA GLN A 72 -4.02 11.16 -5.31
C GLN A 72 -4.05 9.82 -4.54
N ARG A 73 -4.67 8.77 -5.10
CA ARG A 73 -4.74 7.45 -4.45
C ARG A 73 -3.37 6.85 -4.15
N GLN A 74 -2.36 7.14 -4.95
CA GLN A 74 -1.00 6.61 -4.80
C GLN A 74 -0.15 7.49 -3.89
N PHE A 75 0.93 6.93 -3.35
CA PHE A 75 1.86 7.67 -2.50
C PHE A 75 2.94 8.38 -3.29
N SER A 76 3.30 9.58 -2.84
CA SER A 76 4.57 10.22 -3.18
C SER A 76 5.74 9.53 -2.50
N ASP A 77 6.96 9.83 -2.93
CA ASP A 77 8.18 9.28 -2.31
C ASP A 77 8.29 9.72 -0.84
N GLU A 78 7.82 10.94 -0.50
CA GLU A 78 7.77 11.44 0.90
C GLU A 78 6.78 10.64 1.76
N GLN A 79 5.61 10.29 1.21
CA GLN A 79 4.65 9.45 1.95
C GLN A 79 5.21 8.04 2.16
N TYR A 80 5.93 7.48 1.19
CA TYR A 80 6.65 6.21 1.40
C TYR A 80 7.71 6.31 2.49
N GLN A 81 8.57 7.34 2.43
CA GLN A 81 9.59 7.56 3.46
C GLN A 81 8.96 7.67 4.85
N ALA A 82 7.84 8.37 4.99
CA ALA A 82 7.17 8.51 6.27
C ALA A 82 6.62 7.17 6.84
N VAL A 83 6.16 6.26 5.98
CA VAL A 83 5.78 4.90 6.40
C VAL A 83 7.02 4.06 6.75
N ILE A 84 8.09 4.17 5.96
CA ILE A 84 9.37 3.46 6.20
C ILE A 84 9.98 3.89 7.54
N GLU A 85 10.02 5.19 7.84
CA GLU A 85 10.53 5.76 9.09
C GLU A 85 9.75 5.28 10.33
N ARG A 86 8.47 4.93 10.15
CA ARG A 86 7.60 4.33 11.18
C ARG A 86 7.71 2.81 11.26
N ASP A 87 8.71 2.23 10.61
CA ASP A 87 8.94 0.80 10.53
C ASP A 87 7.82 0.01 9.84
N GLY A 88 6.99 0.71 9.06
CA GLY A 88 5.80 0.17 8.42
C GLY A 88 6.09 -0.75 7.24
N VAL A 89 5.05 -1.45 6.81
CA VAL A 89 5.06 -2.28 5.58
C VAL A 89 4.02 -1.73 4.61
N ILE A 90 4.38 -1.70 3.33
CA ILE A 90 3.54 -1.23 2.23
C ILE A 90 3.24 -2.42 1.31
N GLY A 91 1.99 -2.83 1.23
CA GLY A 91 1.53 -3.87 0.33
C GLY A 91 1.28 -3.34 -1.07
N ILE A 92 1.81 -3.97 -2.10
CA ILE A 92 1.56 -3.56 -3.49
C ILE A 92 0.22 -4.08 -3.99
N ALA A 93 -0.60 -3.17 -4.54
CA ALA A 93 -1.93 -3.43 -5.08
C ALA A 93 -1.88 -3.77 -6.56
N PHE A 94 -2.79 -4.64 -7.00
CA PHE A 94 -2.84 -5.13 -8.38
C PHE A 94 -4.00 -4.57 -9.20
N ASP A 95 -4.77 -3.63 -8.66
CA ASP A 95 -5.75 -2.88 -9.47
C ASP A 95 -5.00 -2.06 -10.54
N ILE A 96 -5.36 -2.26 -11.80
CA ILE A 96 -4.70 -1.63 -12.95
C ILE A 96 -4.80 -0.10 -12.90
N ILE A 97 -5.86 0.47 -12.32
CA ILE A 97 -5.97 1.94 -12.14
C ILE A 97 -4.90 2.47 -11.18
N MET A 98 -4.32 1.60 -10.36
CA MET A 98 -3.22 1.88 -9.44
C MET A 98 -1.84 1.57 -10.03
N LEU A 99 -1.76 0.90 -11.18
CA LEU A 99 -0.51 0.50 -11.84
C LEU A 99 -0.26 1.24 -13.15
N GLN A 100 -1.31 1.76 -13.78
CA GLN A 100 -1.26 2.36 -15.11
C GLN A 100 -1.83 3.77 -15.10
N GLU A 101 -0.97 4.74 -15.44
CA GLU A 101 -1.35 6.14 -15.63
C GLU A 101 -2.52 6.30 -16.61
N GLY A 102 -3.50 7.13 -16.26
CA GLY A 102 -4.60 7.47 -17.16
C GLY A 102 -5.54 6.31 -17.50
N TYR A 103 -5.50 5.19 -16.79
CA TYR A 103 -6.43 4.09 -17.00
C TYR A 103 -7.89 4.53 -16.73
N VAL A 104 -8.77 4.23 -17.68
CA VAL A 104 -10.21 4.46 -17.57
C VAL A 104 -10.93 3.13 -17.79
N ALA A 105 -11.62 2.64 -16.76
CA ALA A 105 -12.35 1.37 -16.81
C ALA A 105 -13.31 1.31 -18.00
N GLY A 106 -13.26 0.19 -18.74
CA GLY A 106 -14.07 -0.05 -19.93
C GLY A 106 -13.65 0.74 -21.18
N HIS A 107 -12.59 1.56 -21.13
CA HIS A 107 -12.13 2.38 -22.25
C HIS A 107 -10.65 2.17 -22.57
N SER A 108 -9.79 2.11 -21.55
CA SER A 108 -8.35 1.87 -21.71
C SER A 108 -8.04 0.37 -21.76
N PRO A 109 -7.06 -0.06 -22.58
CA PRO A 109 -6.53 -1.42 -22.50
C PRO A 109 -5.73 -1.62 -21.20
N GLN A 110 -5.68 -2.85 -20.70
CA GLN A 110 -4.77 -3.28 -19.64
C GLN A 110 -3.36 -3.42 -20.21
N GLU A 111 -2.46 -2.50 -19.89
CA GLU A 111 -1.07 -2.50 -20.35
C GLU A 111 -0.08 -2.84 -19.23
N ALA A 112 -0.40 -2.49 -17.98
CA ALA A 112 0.44 -2.88 -16.85
C ALA A 112 0.37 -4.39 -16.58
N THR A 113 1.50 -4.93 -16.13
CA THR A 113 1.70 -6.37 -15.89
C THR A 113 2.18 -6.60 -14.46
N MET A 114 2.33 -7.86 -14.07
CA MET A 114 3.00 -8.23 -12.82
C MET A 114 4.42 -7.67 -12.76
N ALA A 115 5.08 -7.44 -13.89
CA ALA A 115 6.35 -6.72 -13.90
C ALA A 115 6.20 -5.27 -13.40
N THR A 116 5.14 -4.56 -13.78
CA THR A 116 4.82 -3.20 -13.30
C THR A 116 4.50 -3.18 -11.80
N ALA A 117 3.84 -4.22 -11.29
CA ALA A 117 3.66 -4.39 -9.85
C ALA A 117 5.02 -4.55 -9.14
N VAL A 118 5.94 -5.34 -9.71
CA VAL A 118 7.29 -5.48 -9.14
C VAL A 118 8.13 -4.19 -9.29
N ASP A 119 7.85 -3.33 -10.26
CA ASP A 119 8.50 -2.00 -10.33
C ASP A 119 8.10 -1.12 -9.13
N ASN A 120 6.86 -1.23 -8.63
CA ASN A 120 6.47 -0.58 -7.37
C ASN A 120 7.24 -1.14 -6.17
N ILE A 121 7.44 -2.46 -6.12
CA ILE A 121 8.25 -3.11 -5.08
C ILE A 121 9.67 -2.54 -5.11
N ASP A 122 10.25 -2.44 -6.30
CA ASP A 122 11.62 -1.95 -6.48
C ASP A 122 11.78 -0.50 -6.02
N ILE A 123 10.84 0.38 -6.37
CA ILE A 123 10.84 1.79 -5.90
C ILE A 123 10.92 1.86 -4.37
N ILE A 124 10.10 1.10 -3.66
CA ILE A 124 10.09 1.12 -2.18
C ILE A 124 11.41 0.58 -1.63
N CYS A 125 11.94 -0.50 -2.21
CA CYS A 125 13.23 -1.06 -1.80
C CYS A 125 14.38 -0.08 -2.00
N GLN A 126 14.41 0.65 -3.13
CA GLN A 126 15.43 1.67 -3.40
C GLN A 126 15.32 2.86 -2.43
N LEU A 127 14.10 3.29 -2.09
CA LEU A 127 13.87 4.36 -1.11
C LEU A 127 14.27 3.94 0.31
N ALA A 128 13.99 2.70 0.70
CA ALA A 128 14.35 2.15 2.01
C ALA A 128 15.83 1.72 2.10
N GLY A 129 16.48 1.46 0.97
CA GLY A 129 17.80 0.85 0.88
C GLY A 129 17.82 -0.64 1.27
N ASN A 130 16.66 -1.29 1.37
CA ASN A 130 16.48 -2.71 1.73
C ASN A 130 15.05 -3.19 1.41
N ALA A 131 14.80 -4.50 1.48
CA ALA A 131 13.49 -5.09 1.17
C ALA A 131 12.48 -5.14 2.34
N ARG A 132 12.77 -4.55 3.50
CA ARG A 132 12.06 -4.82 4.77
C ARG A 132 10.67 -4.14 4.90
N HIS A 133 10.39 -3.18 4.03
CA HIS A 133 9.23 -2.27 4.16
C HIS A 133 8.16 -2.47 3.08
N VAL A 134 8.26 -3.53 2.29
CA VAL A 134 7.32 -3.84 1.21
C VAL A 134 6.78 -5.25 1.35
N GLY A 135 5.54 -5.44 0.92
CA GLY A 135 4.89 -6.74 0.89
C GLY A 135 3.88 -6.86 -0.24
N ILE A 136 3.13 -7.96 -0.25
CA ILE A 136 2.04 -8.17 -1.18
C ILE A 136 0.72 -7.70 -0.53
N GLY A 137 -0.03 -6.87 -1.26
CA GLY A 137 -1.28 -6.25 -0.80
C GLY A 137 -2.30 -6.20 -1.94
N THR A 138 -2.65 -7.37 -2.48
CA THR A 138 -3.14 -7.51 -3.86
C THR A 138 -4.38 -6.67 -4.20
N ASP A 139 -5.26 -6.42 -3.22
CA ASP A 139 -6.60 -5.86 -3.43
C ASP A 139 -7.48 -6.69 -4.40
N LEU A 140 -7.14 -7.96 -4.68
CA LEU A 140 -7.96 -8.85 -5.49
C LEU A 140 -9.33 -9.02 -4.86
N ASP A 141 -10.38 -9.04 -5.70
CA ASP A 141 -11.78 -8.99 -5.30
C ASP A 141 -12.19 -7.70 -4.54
N GLY A 142 -11.36 -6.65 -4.56
CA GLY A 142 -11.59 -5.34 -3.91
C GLY A 142 -12.64 -4.45 -4.57
N GLY A 143 -13.42 -4.98 -5.52
CA GLY A 143 -14.39 -4.23 -6.34
C GLY A 143 -14.15 -4.33 -7.84
N TYR A 144 -13.21 -5.19 -8.25
CA TYR A 144 -12.88 -5.50 -9.64
C TYR A 144 -12.55 -6.99 -9.81
N GLY A 145 -12.71 -7.49 -11.03
CA GLY A 145 -12.27 -8.82 -11.46
C GLY A 145 -11.09 -8.74 -12.44
N CYS A 146 -10.91 -9.77 -13.27
CA CYS A 146 -9.81 -9.84 -14.22
C CYS A 146 -9.81 -8.68 -15.25
N GLU A 147 -10.91 -7.94 -15.38
CA GLU A 147 -11.00 -6.76 -16.24
C GLU A 147 -10.23 -5.53 -15.72
N GLN A 148 -9.74 -5.56 -14.48
CA GLN A 148 -8.88 -4.52 -13.91
C GLN A 148 -7.69 -5.08 -13.12
N THR A 149 -7.29 -6.33 -13.35
CA THR A 149 -6.00 -6.87 -12.88
C THR A 149 -4.87 -6.53 -13.89
N PRO A 150 -3.59 -6.81 -13.58
CA PRO A 150 -2.53 -6.75 -14.57
C PRO A 150 -2.79 -7.72 -15.73
N ALA A 151 -2.34 -7.39 -16.93
CA ALA A 151 -2.68 -8.11 -18.16
C ALA A 151 -2.23 -9.58 -18.20
N ASP A 152 -1.26 -9.95 -17.36
CA ASP A 152 -0.71 -11.30 -17.18
C ASP A 152 -1.14 -11.96 -15.85
N LEU A 153 -2.22 -11.46 -15.22
CA LEU A 153 -2.81 -12.00 -14.00
C LEU A 153 -4.29 -12.36 -14.21
N ASP A 154 -4.57 -13.64 -14.46
CA ASP A 154 -5.94 -14.16 -14.67
C ASP A 154 -6.50 -14.86 -13.43
N ARG A 155 -5.64 -15.47 -12.61
CA ARG A 155 -6.04 -16.19 -11.40
C ARG A 155 -5.02 -16.03 -10.29
N TYR A 156 -5.43 -16.28 -9.05
CA TYR A 156 -4.56 -16.23 -7.87
C TYR A 156 -3.30 -17.10 -7.99
N GLY A 157 -3.35 -18.18 -8.77
CA GLY A 157 -2.19 -19.06 -9.01
C GLY A 157 -1.07 -18.40 -9.82
N ASP A 158 -1.37 -17.35 -10.58
CA ASP A 158 -0.39 -16.66 -11.41
C ASP A 158 0.54 -15.75 -10.56
N LEU A 159 0.17 -15.46 -9.31
CA LEU A 159 1.03 -14.78 -8.32
C LEU A 159 2.36 -15.51 -8.07
N MET A 160 2.43 -16.80 -8.41
CA MET A 160 3.65 -17.59 -8.36
C MET A 160 4.74 -17.11 -9.34
N CYS A 161 4.45 -16.14 -10.21
CA CYS A 161 5.45 -15.48 -11.05
C CYS A 161 6.34 -14.48 -10.27
N LEU A 162 5.86 -13.95 -9.13
CA LEU A 162 6.53 -12.91 -8.35
C LEU A 162 7.98 -13.25 -7.95
N PRO A 163 8.28 -14.46 -7.40
CA PRO A 163 9.66 -14.81 -7.04
C PRO A 163 10.63 -14.70 -8.22
N GLN A 164 10.22 -15.19 -9.39
CA GLN A 164 11.05 -15.16 -10.60
C GLN A 164 11.25 -13.74 -11.14
N LEU A 165 10.22 -12.89 -11.03
CA LEU A 165 10.32 -11.48 -11.44
C LEU A 165 11.24 -10.66 -10.52
N LEU A 166 11.25 -10.97 -9.22
CA LEU A 166 12.16 -10.37 -8.24
C LEU A 166 13.60 -10.89 -8.41
N GLU A 167 13.77 -12.20 -8.61
CA GLU A 167 15.08 -12.81 -8.87
C GLU A 167 15.75 -12.20 -10.10
N LYS A 168 14.99 -11.98 -11.19
CA LYS A 168 15.48 -11.29 -12.40
C LYS A 168 15.95 -9.85 -12.15
N ARG A 169 15.46 -9.20 -11.10
CA ARG A 169 15.89 -7.85 -10.66
C ARG A 169 17.06 -7.90 -9.67
N GLY A 170 17.54 -9.09 -9.31
CA GLY A 170 18.71 -9.27 -8.45
C GLY A 170 18.39 -9.36 -6.96
N TYR A 171 17.13 -9.50 -6.56
CA TYR A 171 16.77 -9.70 -5.15
C TYR A 171 17.25 -11.08 -4.67
N PRO A 172 17.96 -11.16 -3.53
CA PRO A 172 18.35 -12.44 -2.95
C PRO A 172 17.12 -13.21 -2.42
N ALA A 173 17.25 -14.53 -2.29
CA ALA A 173 16.15 -15.40 -1.86
C ALA A 173 15.54 -15.00 -0.50
N GLU A 174 16.35 -14.47 0.42
CA GLU A 174 15.92 -13.96 1.71
C GLU A 174 15.02 -12.72 1.60
N ASP A 175 15.37 -11.77 0.74
CA ASP A 175 14.54 -10.59 0.47
C ASP A 175 13.24 -10.98 -0.25
N ILE A 176 13.31 -11.92 -1.20
CA ILE A 176 12.11 -12.44 -1.86
C ILE A 176 11.16 -13.05 -0.82
N ALA A 177 11.64 -13.90 0.08
CA ALA A 177 10.81 -14.47 1.14
C ALA A 177 10.25 -13.38 2.10
N ALA A 178 11.05 -12.36 2.40
CA ALA A 178 10.62 -11.23 3.21
C ALA A 178 9.46 -10.47 2.53
N ILE A 179 9.58 -10.16 1.24
CA ILE A 179 8.56 -9.46 0.45
C ILE A 179 7.27 -10.28 0.36
N LEU A 180 7.38 -11.59 0.09
CA LEU A 180 6.20 -12.43 -0.09
C LEU A 180 5.40 -12.62 1.20
N HIS A 181 6.05 -12.66 2.36
CA HIS A 181 5.36 -12.85 3.64
C HIS A 181 6.13 -12.36 4.88
N GLY A 182 7.45 -12.46 4.90
CA GLY A 182 8.24 -12.24 6.12
C GLY A 182 8.06 -10.85 6.74
N ASN A 183 7.93 -9.81 5.91
CA ASN A 183 7.74 -8.44 6.36
C ASN A 183 6.39 -8.24 7.05
N TRP A 184 5.31 -8.79 6.48
CA TRP A 184 3.99 -8.76 7.11
C TRP A 184 3.97 -9.53 8.42
N ILE A 185 4.55 -10.73 8.44
CA ILE A 185 4.63 -11.55 9.65
C ILE A 185 5.38 -10.79 10.75
N ARG A 186 6.54 -10.20 10.43
CA ARG A 186 7.31 -9.35 11.36
C ARG A 186 6.46 -8.20 11.88
N PHE A 187 5.89 -7.40 10.98
CA PHE A 187 5.12 -6.21 11.34
C PHE A 187 3.98 -6.54 12.29
N PHE A 188 3.17 -7.55 11.98
CA PHE A 188 2.04 -7.94 12.84
C PHE A 188 2.48 -8.64 14.12
N SER A 189 3.54 -9.44 14.10
CA SER A 189 4.06 -10.07 15.34
C SER A 189 4.59 -9.04 16.33
N GLU A 190 5.14 -7.93 15.85
CA GLU A 190 5.59 -6.82 16.70
C GLU A 190 4.46 -5.88 17.13
N ALA A 191 3.35 -5.85 16.40
CA ALA A 191 2.20 -5.00 16.71
C ALA A 191 1.16 -5.67 17.62
N LEU A 192 1.04 -7.00 17.56
CA LEU A 192 0.10 -7.76 18.38
C LEU A 192 0.64 -7.95 19.81
N PRO A 193 -0.23 -7.97 20.83
CA PRO A 193 0.18 -8.29 22.18
C PRO A 193 0.89 -9.65 22.23
N ALA A 194 1.95 -9.76 23.04
CA ALA A 194 2.57 -11.04 23.33
C ALA A 194 1.52 -11.99 23.95
N SER A 195 1.38 -13.18 23.37
CA SER A 195 0.51 -14.25 23.86
C SER A 195 1.01 -14.85 25.17
#